data_AF-A0A7E5VLV8-F1
#
_entry.id   AF-A0A7E5VLV8-F1
#
_cell.length_a   1.000
_cell.length_b   1.000
_cell.length_c   1.000
_cell.angle_alpha   90.00
_cell.angle_beta   90.00
_cell.angle_gamma   90.00
#
_symmetry.space_group_name_H-M   'P 1'
#
loop_
_entity.id
_entity.type
_entity.pdbx_description
1 polymer ?
#
loop_
_entity_poly.entity_id
_entity_poly.type
_entity_poly.pdbx_seq_one_letter_code
_entity_poly.pdbx_strand_id
1 'polypeptide(L)'
;MLNIFFLLQISLIFVLLAAVAYTTVEAQSTAPIPIIRYESEGPNVDGSYKWLYETGNEINAEESGYVKNFGQGEGKEIQTAEGKFSYKAPDGTLIALTYIADENGFQPQGDHLPTPPPIPEAIQKALDYLKTLPPSNEGASSNIKPQYQAAPFKARPRF
;
A
#
# COMPACT_ATOMS: atom_id res chain seq x y z
N MET A 1 -43.29 -50.96 34.04
CA MET A 1 -43.48 -49.51 34.31
C MET A 1 -42.24 -48.68 33.90
N LEU A 2 -41.52 -49.07 32.83
CA LEU A 2 -40.22 -48.48 32.44
C LEU A 2 -40.22 -47.84 31.03
N ASN A 3 -41.38 -47.70 30.37
CA ASN A 3 -41.43 -47.14 29.00
C ASN A 3 -41.75 -45.64 28.95
N ILE A 4 -42.50 -45.08 29.91
CA ILE A 4 -42.93 -43.68 29.83
C ILE A 4 -41.78 -42.69 30.11
N PHE A 5 -40.95 -42.97 31.13
CA PHE A 5 -39.83 -42.09 31.49
C PHE A 5 -38.71 -42.09 30.44
N PHE A 6 -38.44 -43.26 29.83
CA PHE A 6 -37.45 -43.39 28.76
C PHE A 6 -37.87 -42.66 27.47
N LEU A 7 -39.16 -42.72 27.11
CA LEU A 7 -39.71 -41.99 25.96
C LEU A 7 -39.70 -40.46 26.16
N LEU A 8 -39.99 -39.97 27.37
CA LEU A 8 -39.92 -38.55 27.71
C LEU A 8 -38.49 -37.98 27.59
N GLN A 9 -37.48 -38.76 27.99
CA GLN A 9 -36.09 -38.34 27.91
C GLN A 9 -35.57 -38.29 26.48
N ILE A 10 -35.99 -39.24 25.62
CA ILE A 10 -35.70 -39.21 24.18
C ILE A 10 -36.37 -38.00 23.51
N SER A 11 -37.61 -37.68 23.87
CA SER A 11 -38.31 -36.50 23.35
C SER A 11 -37.60 -35.20 23.73
N LEU A 12 -37.13 -35.06 24.97
CA LEU A 12 -36.39 -33.89 25.42
C LEU A 12 -35.07 -33.70 24.64
N ILE A 13 -34.34 -34.80 24.40
CA ILE A 13 -33.10 -34.79 23.62
C ILE A 13 -33.37 -34.40 22.16
N PHE A 14 -34.48 -34.87 21.58
CA PHE A 14 -34.87 -34.52 20.21
C PHE A 14 -35.24 -33.05 20.06
N VAL A 15 -35.90 -32.46 21.07
CA VAL A 15 -36.23 -31.02 21.10
C VAL A 15 -34.96 -30.17 21.25
N LEU A 16 -34.00 -30.59 22.07
CA LEU A 16 -32.70 -29.91 22.20
C LEU A 16 -31.84 -30.00 20.93
N LEU A 17 -31.82 -31.16 20.27
CA LEU A 17 -31.14 -31.34 18.98
C LEU A 17 -31.79 -30.51 17.87
N ALA A 18 -33.12 -30.42 17.86
CA ALA A 18 -33.84 -29.56 16.93
C ALA A 18 -33.49 -28.08 17.18
N ALA A 19 -33.45 -27.63 18.44
CA ALA A 19 -33.09 -26.25 18.79
C ALA A 19 -31.67 -25.85 18.33
N VAL A 20 -30.70 -26.76 18.42
CA VAL A 20 -29.33 -26.53 17.90
C VAL A 20 -29.30 -26.48 16.37
N ALA A 21 -30.15 -27.25 15.69
CA ALA A 21 -30.23 -27.23 14.22
C ALA A 21 -30.85 -25.93 13.66
N TYR A 22 -31.55 -25.15 14.48
CA TYR A 22 -32.12 -23.85 14.11
C TYR A 22 -31.20 -22.66 14.42
N THR A 23 -29.90 -22.86 14.67
CA THR A 23 -28.96 -21.73 14.61
C THR A 23 -28.84 -21.28 13.16
N THR A 24 -29.68 -20.34 12.77
CA THR A 24 -29.56 -19.63 11.50
C THR A 24 -28.27 -18.82 11.55
N VAL A 25 -27.27 -19.23 10.76
CA VAL A 25 -26.18 -18.33 10.40
C VAL A 25 -26.83 -17.24 9.55
N GLU A 26 -27.05 -16.05 10.12
CA GLU A 26 -27.48 -14.90 9.33
C GLU A 26 -26.39 -14.61 8.29
N ALA A 27 -26.63 -15.04 7.06
CA ALA A 27 -25.83 -14.61 5.93
C ALA A 27 -26.02 -13.10 5.82
N GLN A 28 -24.98 -12.32 6.17
CA GLN A 28 -24.96 -10.89 5.98
C GLN A 28 -25.23 -10.60 4.49
N SER A 29 -26.47 -10.21 4.18
CA SER A 29 -26.82 -9.67 2.88
C SER A 29 -26.16 -8.30 2.79
N THR A 30 -24.92 -8.25 2.31
CA THR A 30 -24.27 -6.98 2.01
C THR A 30 -24.94 -6.42 0.77
N ALA A 31 -25.89 -5.50 0.97
CA ALA A 31 -26.42 -4.69 -0.10
C ALA A 31 -25.25 -4.07 -0.90
N PRO A 32 -25.35 -3.97 -2.24
CA PRO A 32 -24.29 -3.41 -3.04
C PRO A 32 -24.00 -1.97 -2.61
N ILE A 33 -22.73 -1.65 -2.40
CA ILE A 33 -22.30 -0.31 -2.02
C ILE A 33 -22.35 0.58 -3.28
N PRO A 34 -23.09 1.70 -3.27
CA PRO A 34 -23.21 2.56 -4.44
C PRO A 34 -21.96 3.41 -4.66
N ILE A 35 -21.72 3.83 -5.91
CA ILE A 35 -20.80 4.92 -6.23
C ILE A 35 -21.61 6.22 -6.13
N ILE A 36 -21.16 7.14 -5.27
CA ILE A 36 -21.85 8.42 -5.03
C ILE A 36 -21.29 9.55 -5.91
N ARG A 37 -20.02 9.43 -6.32
CA ARG A 37 -19.37 10.37 -7.24
C ARG A 37 -18.41 9.62 -8.13
N TYR A 38 -18.35 10.02 -9.39
CA TYR A 38 -17.40 9.52 -10.37
C TYR A 38 -17.08 10.63 -11.36
N GLU A 39 -15.80 10.95 -11.54
CA GLU A 39 -15.33 11.85 -12.59
C GLU A 39 -14.17 11.19 -13.32
N SER A 40 -14.11 11.40 -14.63
CA SER A 40 -13.03 10.91 -15.48
C SER A 40 -12.83 11.86 -16.64
N GLU A 41 -11.58 12.30 -16.81
CA GLU A 41 -11.14 13.23 -17.83
C GLU A 41 -9.89 12.67 -18.52
N GLY A 42 -9.85 12.80 -19.85
CA GLY A 42 -8.75 12.30 -20.68
C GLY A 42 -8.92 10.83 -21.11
N PRO A 43 -7.83 10.17 -21.56
CA PRO A 43 -6.50 10.74 -21.74
C PRO A 43 -6.50 11.84 -22.79
N ASN A 44 -5.84 12.95 -22.45
CA ASN A 44 -5.63 14.07 -23.35
C ASN A 44 -4.49 13.76 -24.33
N VAL A 45 -4.38 14.58 -25.38
CA VAL A 45 -3.36 14.40 -26.43
C VAL A 45 -1.93 14.49 -25.89
N ASP A 46 -1.72 15.15 -24.77
CA ASP A 46 -0.43 15.30 -24.08
C ASP A 46 -0.14 14.16 -23.08
N GLY A 47 -1.00 13.13 -23.05
CA GLY A 47 -0.91 12.00 -22.11
C GLY A 47 -1.37 12.33 -20.69
N SER A 48 -1.94 13.53 -20.45
CA SER A 48 -2.53 13.85 -19.16
C SER A 48 -3.90 13.22 -18.98
N TYR A 49 -4.23 12.85 -17.75
CA TYR A 49 -5.54 12.32 -17.39
C TYR A 49 -5.87 12.62 -15.94
N LYS A 50 -7.15 12.51 -15.59
CA LYS A 50 -7.61 12.60 -14.20
C LYS A 50 -8.82 11.72 -13.99
N TRP A 51 -8.90 11.06 -12.85
CA TRP A 51 -10.11 10.36 -12.44
C TRP A 51 -10.29 10.45 -10.93
N LEU A 52 -11.53 10.33 -10.49
CA LEU A 52 -11.87 10.13 -9.08
C LEU A 52 -13.15 9.33 -8.93
N TYR A 53 -13.28 8.66 -7.81
CA TYR A 53 -14.55 8.09 -7.38
C TYR A 53 -14.71 8.16 -5.86
N GLU A 54 -15.97 8.22 -5.45
CA GLU A 54 -16.39 8.17 -4.05
C GLU A 54 -17.50 7.14 -3.94
N THR A 55 -17.47 6.34 -2.88
CA THR A 55 -18.45 5.26 -2.63
C THR A 55 -19.30 5.57 -1.41
N GLY A 56 -20.47 4.94 -1.31
CA GLY A 56 -21.42 5.14 -0.20
C GLY A 56 -20.90 4.70 1.16
N ASN A 57 -19.82 3.93 1.22
CA ASN A 57 -19.13 3.54 2.46
C ASN A 57 -17.83 4.33 2.69
N GLU A 58 -17.72 5.54 2.12
CA GLU A 58 -16.64 6.50 2.35
C GLU A 58 -15.26 6.01 1.86
N ILE A 59 -15.21 5.11 0.88
CA ILE A 59 -13.98 4.87 0.09
C ILE A 59 -13.88 5.97 -0.95
N ASN A 60 -12.77 6.70 -0.94
CA ASN A 60 -12.45 7.75 -1.90
C ASN A 60 -11.12 7.46 -2.57
N ALA A 61 -11.08 7.63 -3.89
CA ALA A 61 -9.85 7.49 -4.66
C ALA A 61 -9.81 8.58 -5.74
N GLU A 62 -8.66 9.19 -5.95
CA GLU A 62 -8.40 10.06 -7.09
C GLU A 62 -6.96 9.89 -7.56
N GLU A 63 -6.76 10.12 -8.85
CA GLU A 63 -5.45 10.13 -9.47
C GLU A 63 -5.45 11.11 -10.64
N SER A 64 -4.33 11.80 -10.80
CA SER A 64 -4.00 12.54 -12.00
C SER A 64 -2.63 12.12 -12.49
N GLY A 65 -2.50 11.98 -13.81
CA GLY A 65 -1.24 11.63 -14.44
C GLY A 65 -0.93 12.54 -15.61
N TYR A 66 0.35 12.57 -15.98
CA TYR A 66 0.89 13.31 -17.12
C TYR A 66 2.19 12.68 -17.62
N VAL A 67 2.59 12.98 -18.84
CA VAL A 67 3.84 12.50 -19.44
C VAL A 67 4.89 13.60 -19.39
N LYS A 68 5.99 13.40 -18.65
CA LYS A 68 7.18 14.25 -18.74
C LYS A 68 7.86 14.02 -20.09
N ASN A 69 8.39 15.08 -20.71
CA ASN A 69 9.06 15.05 -22.01
C ASN A 69 8.18 14.51 -23.17
N PHE A 70 6.86 14.74 -23.10
CA PHE A 70 5.93 14.34 -24.16
C PHE A 70 6.39 14.80 -25.55
N GLY A 71 6.39 13.89 -26.53
CA GLY A 71 6.77 14.15 -27.91
C GLY A 71 8.27 14.12 -28.18
N GLN A 72 9.12 13.79 -27.20
CA GLN A 72 10.57 13.65 -27.40
C GLN A 72 11.02 12.27 -27.91
N GLY A 73 10.07 11.36 -28.14
CA GLY A 73 10.30 10.02 -28.69
C GLY A 73 10.38 8.92 -27.63
N GLU A 74 10.13 7.68 -28.07
CA GLU A 74 10.13 6.49 -27.23
C GLU A 74 11.42 6.37 -26.39
N GLY A 75 11.28 6.20 -25.08
CA GLY A 75 12.39 6.04 -24.13
C GLY A 75 12.88 7.31 -23.43
N LYS A 76 12.37 8.50 -23.81
CA LYS A 76 12.59 9.76 -23.06
C LYS A 76 11.34 10.26 -22.32
N GLU A 77 10.20 9.76 -22.74
CA GLU A 77 8.90 10.02 -22.12
C GLU A 77 8.80 9.25 -20.80
N ILE A 78 8.37 9.95 -19.76
CA ILE A 78 8.20 9.35 -18.43
C ILE A 78 6.76 9.61 -18.01
N GLN A 79 5.97 8.55 -17.91
CA GLN A 79 4.64 8.63 -17.30
C GLN A 79 4.81 8.91 -15.81
N THR A 80 4.16 9.97 -15.34
CA THR A 80 4.05 10.33 -13.94
C THR A 80 2.58 10.28 -13.53
N ALA A 81 2.31 9.80 -12.32
CA ALA A 81 0.98 9.82 -11.72
C ALA A 81 1.08 10.20 -10.25
N GLU A 82 0.13 10.98 -9.77
CA GLU A 82 -0.06 11.29 -8.37
C GLU A 82 -1.50 10.98 -7.99
N GLY A 83 -1.69 10.40 -6.82
CA GLY A 83 -3.02 10.03 -6.38
C GLY A 83 -3.15 9.94 -4.87
N LYS A 84 -4.40 9.85 -4.44
CA LYS A 84 -4.76 9.61 -3.04
C LYS A 84 -5.88 8.59 -2.95
N PHE A 85 -5.83 7.81 -1.88
CA PHE A 85 -6.80 6.79 -1.54
C PHE A 85 -7.14 6.89 -0.07
N SER A 86 -8.41 6.74 0.28
CA SER A 86 -8.84 6.71 1.68
C SER A 86 -10.02 5.78 1.88
N TYR A 87 -10.09 5.16 3.06
CA TYR A 87 -11.21 4.34 3.50
C TYR A 87 -11.32 4.35 5.02
N LYS A 88 -12.52 4.04 5.54
CA LYS A 88 -12.71 3.77 6.97
C LYS A 88 -12.41 2.31 7.29
N ALA A 89 -11.47 2.09 8.21
CA ALA A 89 -11.20 0.77 8.76
C ALA A 89 -12.35 0.30 9.68
N PRO A 90 -12.46 -1.01 9.99
CA PRO A 90 -13.53 -1.55 10.82
C PRO A 90 -13.63 -0.96 12.24
N ASP A 91 -12.55 -0.38 12.73
CA ASP A 91 -12.45 0.32 14.01
C ASP A 91 -12.91 1.80 13.95
N GLY A 92 -13.29 2.27 12.75
CA GLY A 92 -13.68 3.66 12.48
C GLY A 92 -12.50 4.59 12.17
N THR A 93 -11.26 4.09 12.21
CA THR A 93 -10.08 4.87 11.87
C THR A 93 -10.08 5.19 10.38
N LEU A 94 -9.87 6.46 10.02
CA LEU A 94 -9.69 6.86 8.63
C LEU A 94 -8.26 6.50 8.20
N ILE A 95 -8.14 5.56 7.28
CA ILE A 95 -6.87 5.21 6.65
C ILE A 95 -6.76 6.01 5.35
N ALA A 96 -5.70 6.80 5.24
CA ALA A 96 -5.39 7.58 4.05
C ALA A 96 -3.99 7.25 3.52
N LEU A 97 -3.87 7.30 2.20
CA LEU A 97 -2.66 7.07 1.44
C LEU A 97 -2.56 8.14 0.37
N THR A 98 -1.40 8.76 0.21
CA THR A 98 -1.03 9.53 -0.98
C THR A 98 0.15 8.85 -1.67
N TYR A 99 0.32 9.05 -2.96
CA TYR A 99 1.45 8.49 -3.69
C TYR A 99 1.87 9.36 -4.86
N ILE A 100 3.15 9.20 -5.21
CA ILE A 100 3.73 9.67 -6.47
C ILE A 100 4.33 8.44 -7.15
N ALA A 101 4.00 8.24 -8.42
CA ALA A 101 4.57 7.22 -9.29
C ALA A 101 5.29 7.93 -10.43
N ASP A 102 6.62 7.84 -10.46
CA ASP A 102 7.46 8.49 -11.47
C ASP A 102 8.66 7.60 -11.85
N GLU A 103 9.70 8.17 -12.45
CA GLU A 103 10.94 7.46 -12.79
C GLU A 103 11.64 6.77 -11.60
N ASN A 104 11.36 7.19 -10.38
CA ASN A 104 11.91 6.61 -9.16
C ASN A 104 11.00 5.50 -8.58
N GLY A 105 9.94 5.13 -9.29
CA GLY A 105 8.97 4.11 -8.90
C GLY A 105 7.81 4.66 -8.07
N PHE A 106 7.13 3.76 -7.37
CA PHE A 106 5.96 4.09 -6.54
C PHE A 106 6.38 4.50 -5.13
N GLN A 107 6.00 5.71 -4.72
CA GLN A 107 6.39 6.33 -3.46
C GLN A 107 5.15 6.63 -2.61
N PRO A 108 4.64 5.63 -1.86
CA PRO A 108 3.46 5.79 -1.01
C PRO A 108 3.79 6.52 0.29
N GLN A 109 2.87 7.36 0.76
CA GLN A 109 2.93 8.08 2.03
C GLN A 109 1.61 7.88 2.78
N GLY A 110 1.68 7.48 4.04
CA GLY A 110 0.52 7.30 4.90
C GLY A 110 0.94 6.79 6.28
N ASP A 111 0.21 7.20 7.32
CA ASP A 111 0.55 6.91 8.72
C ASP A 111 0.54 5.41 9.06
N HIS A 112 -0.16 4.62 8.26
CA HIS A 112 -0.30 3.18 8.41
C HIS A 112 0.84 2.39 7.73
N LEU A 113 1.73 3.05 7.00
CA LEU A 113 2.83 2.40 6.31
C LEU A 113 3.98 2.08 7.28
N PRO A 114 4.72 0.98 7.06
CA PRO A 114 5.89 0.68 7.85
C PRO A 114 6.94 1.81 7.73
N THR A 115 7.31 2.42 8.85
CA THR A 115 8.42 3.37 8.87
C THR A 115 9.75 2.61 9.01
N PRO A 116 10.84 3.07 8.36
CA PRO A 116 12.17 2.54 8.63
C PRO A 116 12.52 2.69 10.12
N PRO A 117 13.38 1.81 10.66
CA PRO A 117 13.79 1.90 12.06
C PRO A 117 14.46 3.26 12.33
N PRO A 118 14.35 3.78 13.56
CA PRO A 118 14.97 5.06 13.91
C PRO A 118 16.48 5.01 13.69
N ILE A 119 17.05 6.17 13.33
CA ILE A 119 18.50 6.32 13.15
C ILE A 119 19.22 5.96 14.45
N PRO A 120 20.24 5.08 14.43
CA PRO A 120 21.04 4.76 15.61
C PRO A 120 21.67 6.01 16.26
N GLU A 121 21.70 6.04 17.60
CA GLU A 121 22.21 7.18 18.39
C GLU A 121 23.64 7.59 17.99
N ALA A 122 24.50 6.63 17.64
CA ALA A 122 25.87 6.89 17.21
C ALA A 122 25.93 7.71 15.91
N ILE A 123 25.04 7.45 14.96
CA ILE A 123 24.96 8.22 13.70
C ILE A 123 24.45 9.63 13.99
N GLN A 124 23.49 9.76 14.90
CA GLN A 124 22.94 11.05 15.30
C GLN A 124 24.01 11.93 15.96
N LYS A 125 24.79 11.36 16.89
CA LYS A 125 25.96 12.03 17.50
C LYS A 125 27.00 12.44 16.47
N ALA A 126 27.27 11.60 15.47
CA ALA A 126 28.20 11.93 14.40
C ALA A 126 27.69 13.11 13.55
N LEU A 127 26.40 13.14 13.21
CA LEU A 127 25.77 14.25 12.48
C LEU A 127 25.80 15.55 13.29
N ASP A 128 25.49 15.50 14.58
CA ASP A 128 25.57 16.65 15.47
C ASP A 128 26.99 17.20 15.56
N TYR A 129 28.00 16.32 15.69
CA TYR A 129 29.40 16.71 15.67
C TYR A 129 29.78 17.38 14.34
N LEU A 130 29.43 16.77 13.18
CA LEU A 130 29.71 17.35 11.86
C LEU A 130 29.09 18.75 11.69
N LYS A 131 27.89 18.98 12.24
CA LYS A 131 27.21 20.28 12.22
C LYS A 131 27.96 21.36 13.02
N THR A 132 28.73 20.97 14.04
CA THR A 132 29.54 21.89 14.85
C THR A 132 30.89 22.23 14.21
N LEU A 133 31.29 21.52 13.16
CA LEU A 133 32.57 21.80 12.49
C LEU A 133 32.49 23.09 11.67
N PRO A 134 33.55 23.92 11.67
CA PRO A 134 33.64 25.05 10.76
C PRO A 134 33.61 24.55 9.30
N PRO A 135 33.12 25.38 8.36
CA PRO A 135 33.15 25.02 6.94
C PRO A 135 34.59 24.68 6.52
N SER A 136 34.83 23.43 6.14
CA SER A 136 36.13 22.99 5.67
C SER A 136 36.34 23.46 4.23
N ASN A 137 37.45 24.16 3.96
CA ASN A 137 37.85 24.57 2.62
C ASN A 137 38.22 23.39 1.68
N GLU A 138 38.13 22.14 2.16
CA GLU A 138 38.55 20.92 1.46
C GLU A 138 37.40 20.15 0.78
N GLY A 139 36.22 20.77 0.59
CA GLY A 139 35.05 20.15 -0.05
C GLY A 139 35.09 20.09 -1.59
N ALA A 140 36.12 20.66 -2.23
CA ALA A 140 36.27 20.62 -3.69
C ALA A 140 37.43 19.70 -4.08
N SER A 141 37.10 18.52 -4.60
CA SER A 141 37.99 17.55 -5.27
C SER A 141 38.56 16.42 -4.40
N SER A 142 37.74 15.40 -4.12
CA SER A 142 38.23 14.03 -4.31
C SER A 142 37.19 13.23 -5.08
N ASN A 143 37.42 13.14 -6.39
CA ASN A 143 36.79 12.14 -7.24
C ASN A 143 37.25 10.76 -6.74
N ILE A 144 36.58 10.19 -5.76
CA ILE A 144 36.73 8.77 -5.44
C ILE A 144 35.95 8.02 -6.51
N LYS A 145 36.60 7.76 -7.65
CA LYS A 145 36.15 6.71 -8.55
C LYS A 145 36.19 5.41 -7.74
N PRO A 146 35.07 4.68 -7.59
CA PRO A 146 35.12 3.34 -7.04
C PRO A 146 36.05 2.51 -7.93
N GLN A 147 37.24 2.19 -7.44
CA GLN A 147 38.18 1.36 -8.18
C GLN A 147 37.67 -0.08 -8.07
N TYR A 148 36.78 -0.47 -8.97
CA TYR A 148 36.31 -1.84 -9.08
C TYR A 148 37.49 -2.72 -9.47
N GLN A 149 38.10 -3.40 -8.49
CA GLN A 149 39.12 -4.39 -8.76
C GLN A 149 38.40 -5.67 -9.21
N ALA A 150 38.31 -5.86 -10.52
CA ALA A 150 37.75 -7.09 -11.08
C ALA A 150 38.55 -8.28 -10.53
N ALA A 151 37.88 -9.18 -9.81
CA ALA A 151 38.47 -10.46 -9.43
C ALA A 151 38.89 -11.21 -10.72
N PRO A 152 40.05 -11.89 -10.74
CA PRO A 152 40.47 -12.64 -11.91
C PRO A 152 39.42 -13.71 -12.22
N PHE A 153 38.73 -13.56 -13.34
CA PHE A 153 37.78 -14.55 -13.83
C PHE A 153 38.56 -15.82 -14.18
N LYS A 154 38.44 -16.85 -13.32
CA LYS A 154 38.96 -18.18 -13.63
C LYS A 154 37.94 -18.88 -14.53
N ALA A 155 38.16 -18.80 -15.84
CA ALA A 155 37.34 -19.52 -16.81
C ALA A 155 37.31 -21.02 -16.46
N ARG A 156 36.13 -21.54 -16.15
CA ARG A 156 35.95 -22.99 -16.01
C ARG A 156 35.91 -23.60 -17.43
N PRO A 157 36.57 -24.74 -17.67
CA PRO A 157 36.49 -25.40 -18.97
C PRO A 157 35.04 -25.82 -19.22
N ARG A 158 34.56 -25.59 -20.44
CA ARG A 158 33.26 -26.11 -20.87
C ARG A 158 33.40 -27.63 -21.02
N PHE A 159 32.53 -28.36 -20.34
CA PHE A 159 32.23 -29.75 -20.71
C PHE A 159 31.28 -29.75 -21.89
#